data_AF-A0AAQ5YWA2-F1
#
_entry.id   AF-A0AAQ5YWA2-F1
#
_cell.length_a   1.000
_cell.length_b   1.000
_cell.length_c   1.000
_cell.angle_alpha   90.00
_cell.angle_beta   90.00
_cell.angle_gamma   90.00
#
_symmetry.space_group_name_H-M   'P 1'
#
loop_
_entity.id
_entity.type
_entity.pdbx_description
1 polymer ?
#
loop_
_entity_poly.entity_id
_entity_poly.type
_entity_poly.pdbx_seq_one_letter_code
_entity_poly.pdbx_strand_id
1 'polypeptide(L)'
;FIKFLVCKRKLESKKEALLILSKELDTCQQERDQYKLMANQLRERHQGLKKKYRELILFLIPSPPPAPQVNLAQLLRDSRERAKQLAEEVKELTQRLAEAQGDNKLLRMTITRQRLGDEEVGVRHFPAHEREDLVCQLERAGLQMEEMEHNMKALTDELQDVKAERSVFREKADRLNVELNHILGNREARIIDVDALCMENRYLHDRFSQLQEEVNLLKSNIMKYKTALERRKNSSTYGKSNNSPLTGVLSAKQVQEMLLEEQGCSLPATPQSISDLKSLATALLETIHEKNLVIQHQRHTNRILGNRVADLERKLKTLEVSGLWSLPGRSN
;
A
#
# COMPACT_ATOMS: atom_id res chain seq x y z
N PHE A 1 -31.18 -63.49 -45.38
CA PHE A 1 -32.27 -63.06 -46.29
C PHE A 1 -33.13 -61.92 -45.72
N ILE A 2 -33.70 -62.04 -44.51
CA ILE A 2 -34.59 -61.02 -43.90
C ILE A 2 -33.92 -59.64 -43.75
N LYS A 3 -32.68 -59.57 -43.24
CA LYS A 3 -31.95 -58.29 -43.07
C LYS A 3 -31.75 -57.53 -44.39
N PHE A 4 -31.48 -58.24 -45.49
CA PHE A 4 -31.32 -57.64 -46.82
C PHE A 4 -32.63 -57.03 -47.33
N LEU A 5 -33.77 -57.71 -47.12
CA LEU A 5 -35.08 -57.21 -47.52
C LEU A 5 -35.46 -55.93 -46.76
N VAL A 6 -35.14 -55.86 -45.47
CA VAL A 6 -35.35 -54.67 -44.63
C VAL A 6 -34.48 -53.51 -45.11
N CYS A 7 -33.19 -53.76 -45.39
CA CYS A 7 -32.30 -52.73 -45.94
C CYS A 7 -32.78 -52.22 -47.31
N LYS A 8 -33.25 -53.11 -48.20
CA LYS A 8 -33.79 -52.72 -49.52
C LYS A 8 -35.03 -51.83 -49.38
N ARG A 9 -35.99 -52.18 -48.51
CA ARG A 9 -37.18 -51.34 -48.25
C ARG A 9 -36.81 -49.99 -47.65
N LYS A 10 -35.86 -49.95 -46.70
CA LYS A 10 -35.37 -48.69 -46.13
C LYS A 10 -34.68 -47.81 -47.18
N LEU A 11 -33.93 -48.41 -48.10
CA LEU A 11 -33.28 -47.67 -49.18
C LEU A 11 -34.32 -47.07 -50.14
N GLU A 12 -35.32 -47.84 -50.56
CA GLU A 12 -36.38 -47.34 -51.44
C GLU A 12 -37.21 -46.23 -50.77
N SER A 13 -37.59 -46.40 -49.50
CA SER A 13 -38.28 -45.35 -48.74
C SER A 13 -37.45 -44.06 -48.63
N LYS A 14 -36.12 -44.16 -48.46
CA LYS A 14 -35.23 -42.99 -48.45
C LYS A 14 -35.12 -42.33 -49.84
N LYS A 15 -35.11 -43.11 -50.93
CA LYS A 15 -35.13 -42.56 -52.29
C LYS A 15 -36.42 -41.80 -52.57
N GLU A 16 -37.56 -42.36 -52.17
CA GLU A 16 -38.86 -41.70 -52.30
C GLU A 16 -38.92 -40.40 -51.49
N ALA A 17 -38.43 -40.42 -50.23
CA ALA A 17 -38.34 -39.21 -49.41
C ALA A 17 -37.44 -38.13 -50.04
N LEU A 18 -36.29 -38.51 -50.62
CA LEU A 18 -35.42 -37.57 -51.34
C LEU A 18 -36.11 -36.97 -52.56
N LEU A 19 -36.92 -37.76 -53.27
CA LEU A 19 -37.65 -37.30 -54.45
C LEU A 19 -38.75 -36.28 -54.06
N ILE A 20 -39.44 -36.52 -52.94
CA ILE A 20 -40.41 -35.57 -52.37
C ILE A 20 -39.70 -34.26 -51.97
N LEU A 21 -38.62 -34.35 -51.20
CA LEU A 21 -37.84 -33.18 -50.78
C LEU A 21 -37.27 -32.39 -51.96
N SER A 22 -36.84 -33.07 -53.03
CA SER A 22 -36.39 -32.39 -54.25
C SER A 22 -37.52 -31.60 -54.90
N LYS A 23 -38.73 -32.16 -54.98
CA LYS A 23 -39.90 -31.46 -55.52
C LYS A 23 -40.29 -30.26 -54.66
N GLU A 24 -40.29 -30.42 -53.33
CA GLU A 24 -40.58 -29.33 -52.40
C GLU A 24 -39.54 -28.20 -52.49
N LEU A 25 -38.27 -28.55 -52.69
CA LEU A 25 -37.20 -27.58 -52.91
C LEU A 25 -37.41 -26.80 -54.21
N ASP A 26 -37.79 -27.48 -55.29
CA ASP A 26 -38.07 -26.83 -56.58
C ASP A 26 -39.25 -25.85 -56.47
N THR A 27 -40.33 -26.23 -55.77
CA THR A 27 -41.45 -25.32 -55.50
C THR A 27 -41.03 -24.12 -54.65
N CYS A 28 -40.25 -24.33 -53.58
CA CYS A 28 -39.73 -23.23 -52.75
C CYS A 28 -38.87 -22.24 -53.56
N GLN A 29 -38.08 -22.75 -54.51
CA GLN A 29 -37.26 -21.92 -55.39
C GLN A 29 -38.11 -21.08 -56.34
N GLN A 30 -39.16 -21.68 -56.92
CA GLN A 30 -40.10 -20.96 -57.79
C GLN A 30 -40.84 -19.85 -57.03
N GLU A 31 -41.32 -20.12 -55.83
CA GLU A 31 -41.98 -19.12 -54.97
C GLU A 31 -41.04 -17.97 -54.63
N ARG A 32 -39.80 -18.26 -54.22
CA ARG A 32 -38.78 -17.24 -53.96
C ARG A 32 -38.55 -16.35 -55.19
N ASP A 33 -38.46 -16.95 -56.37
CA ASP A 33 -38.18 -16.21 -57.60
C ASP A 33 -39.38 -15.34 -58.01
N GLN A 34 -40.61 -15.81 -57.80
CA GLN A 34 -41.82 -15.00 -57.98
C GLN A 34 -41.85 -13.80 -57.02
N TYR A 35 -41.58 -14.01 -55.72
CA TYR A 35 -41.55 -12.90 -54.76
C TYR A 35 -40.47 -11.87 -55.08
N LYS A 36 -39.30 -12.32 -55.54
CA LYS A 36 -38.22 -11.44 -55.97
C LYS A 36 -38.64 -10.58 -57.17
N LEU A 37 -39.34 -11.17 -58.15
CA LEU A 37 -39.86 -10.44 -59.29
C LEU A 37 -40.90 -9.39 -58.86
N MET A 38 -41.85 -9.76 -57.99
CA MET A 38 -42.88 -8.85 -57.49
C MET A 38 -42.27 -7.66 -56.73
N ALA A 39 -41.27 -7.91 -55.89
CA ALA A 39 -40.55 -6.86 -55.17
C ALA A 39 -39.84 -5.88 -56.12
N ASN A 40 -39.24 -6.38 -57.20
CA ASN A 40 -38.60 -5.55 -58.21
C ASN A 40 -39.61 -4.68 -58.96
N GLN A 41 -40.74 -5.25 -59.39
CA GLN A 41 -41.81 -4.50 -60.04
C GLN A 41 -42.37 -3.40 -59.14
N LEU A 42 -42.57 -3.67 -57.84
CA LEU A 42 -43.03 -2.68 -56.89
C LEU A 42 -42.02 -1.54 -56.71
N ARG A 43 -40.73 -1.88 -56.65
CA ARG A 43 -39.63 -0.91 -56.54
C ARG A 43 -39.57 -0.01 -57.77
N GLU A 44 -39.72 -0.54 -58.98
CA GLU A 44 -39.77 0.24 -60.22
C GLU A 44 -40.95 1.20 -60.26
N ARG A 45 -42.15 0.73 -59.90
CA ARG A 45 -43.35 1.58 -59.80
C ARG A 45 -43.14 2.73 -58.82
N HIS A 46 -42.58 2.44 -57.64
CA HIS A 46 -42.30 3.47 -56.64
C HIS A 46 -41.29 4.50 -57.13
N GLN A 47 -40.21 4.07 -57.80
CA GLN A 47 -39.24 4.99 -58.40
C GLN A 47 -39.85 5.86 -59.50
N GLY A 48 -40.70 5.29 -60.36
CA GLY A 48 -41.43 6.03 -61.39
C GLY A 48 -42.34 7.12 -60.79
N LEU A 49 -43.06 6.78 -59.72
CA LEU A 49 -43.94 7.72 -59.01
C LEU A 49 -43.12 8.85 -58.36
N LYS A 50 -41.98 8.51 -57.74
CA LYS A 50 -41.06 9.47 -57.12
C LYS A 50 -40.48 10.45 -58.14
N LYS A 51 -40.16 10.00 -59.36
CA LYS A 51 -39.73 10.87 -60.46
C LYS A 51 -40.83 11.84 -60.88
N LYS A 52 -42.05 11.34 -61.12
CA LYS A 52 -43.21 12.17 -61.46
C LYS A 52 -43.51 13.23 -60.39
N TYR A 53 -43.40 12.87 -59.11
CA TYR A 53 -43.59 13.81 -58.00
C TYR A 53 -42.52 14.91 -57.97
N ARG A 54 -41.25 14.57 -58.26
CA ARG A 54 -40.16 15.57 -58.38
C ARG A 54 -40.36 16.50 -59.56
N GLU A 55 -40.82 15.98 -60.70
CA GLU A 55 -41.13 16.79 -61.88
C GLU A 55 -42.30 17.75 -61.60
N LEU A 56 -43.34 17.29 -60.89
CA LEU A 56 -44.44 18.17 -60.45
C LEU A 56 -43.96 19.29 -59.52
N ILE A 57 -43.10 18.96 -58.54
CA ILE A 57 -42.51 19.95 -57.62
C ILE A 57 -41.70 20.99 -58.41
N LEU A 58 -40.91 20.56 -59.40
CA LEU A 58 -40.15 21.47 -60.26
C LEU A 58 -41.05 22.40 -61.08
N PHE A 59 -42.24 21.95 -61.47
CA PHE A 59 -43.21 22.76 -62.21
C PHE A 59 -44.01 23.73 -61.31
N LEU A 60 -44.18 23.41 -60.03
CA LEU A 60 -44.91 24.24 -59.05
C LEU A 60 -44.08 25.35 -58.42
N ILE A 61 -42.76 25.42 -58.67
CA ILE A 61 -41.90 26.48 -58.14
C ILE A 61 -41.75 27.59 -59.20
N PRO A 62 -42.35 28.79 -59.01
CA PRO A 62 -42.01 29.94 -59.84
C PRO A 62 -40.55 30.31 -59.57
N SER A 63 -39.74 30.43 -60.62
CA SER A 63 -38.33 30.79 -60.51
C SER A 63 -38.14 32.10 -59.74
N PRO A 64 -37.32 32.14 -58.67
CA PRO A 64 -36.94 33.40 -58.02
C PRO A 64 -35.91 34.18 -58.89
N PRO A 65 -35.72 35.50 -58.65
CA PRO A 65 -35.01 36.42 -59.55
C PRO A 65 -33.49 36.13 -59.61
N PRO A 66 -32.78 36.60 -60.65
CA PRO A 66 -31.39 36.22 -60.90
C PRO A 66 -30.44 36.83 -59.87
N ALA A 67 -29.78 35.97 -59.09
CA ALA A 67 -28.57 36.31 -58.32
C ALA A 67 -27.35 36.37 -59.25
N PRO A 68 -26.21 36.99 -58.86
CA PRO A 68 -25.17 37.43 -59.79
C PRO A 68 -24.57 36.24 -60.55
N GLN A 69 -24.73 36.24 -61.87
CA GLN A 69 -24.43 35.13 -62.78
C GLN A 69 -22.99 34.60 -62.67
N VAL A 70 -22.06 35.42 -62.18
CA VAL A 70 -20.64 35.07 -62.02
C VAL A 70 -20.43 34.00 -60.92
N ASN A 71 -21.26 33.99 -59.87
CA ASN A 71 -21.08 33.07 -58.73
C ASN A 71 -21.78 31.71 -58.95
N LEU A 72 -22.97 31.73 -59.57
CA LEU A 72 -23.70 30.49 -59.90
C LEU A 72 -23.03 29.71 -61.03
N ALA A 73 -22.52 30.39 -62.06
CA ALA A 73 -21.81 29.72 -63.14
C ALA A 73 -20.53 29.03 -62.63
N GLN A 74 -19.79 29.66 -61.71
CA GLN A 74 -18.63 29.04 -61.08
C GLN A 74 -19.02 27.84 -60.23
N LEU A 75 -20.04 27.97 -59.36
CA LEU A 75 -20.51 26.87 -58.52
C LEU A 75 -21.00 25.67 -59.35
N LEU A 76 -21.66 25.92 -60.49
CA LEU A 76 -22.08 24.87 -61.42
C LEU A 76 -20.89 24.21 -62.12
N ARG A 77 -19.87 24.97 -62.54
CA ARG A 77 -18.62 24.40 -63.08
C ARG A 77 -17.91 23.54 -62.05
N ASP A 78 -17.74 24.05 -60.82
CA ASP A 78 -17.10 23.31 -59.73
C ASP A 78 -17.89 22.06 -59.35
N SER A 79 -19.24 22.11 -59.39
CA SER A 79 -20.09 20.93 -59.14
C SER A 79 -19.95 19.88 -60.25
N ARG A 80 -19.82 20.32 -61.51
CA ARG A 80 -19.64 19.43 -62.67
C ARG A 80 -18.24 18.81 -62.66
N GLU A 81 -17.24 19.56 -62.24
CA GLU A 81 -15.86 19.07 -62.09
C GLU A 81 -15.74 18.06 -60.95
N ARG A 82 -16.33 18.35 -59.79
CA ARG A 82 -16.46 17.37 -58.69
C ARG A 82 -17.22 16.11 -59.13
N ALA A 83 -18.29 16.25 -59.91
CA ALA A 83 -19.01 15.10 -60.43
C ALA A 83 -18.17 14.25 -61.41
N LYS A 84 -17.28 14.87 -62.19
CA LYS A 84 -16.34 14.16 -63.06
C LYS A 84 -15.26 13.43 -62.24
N GLN A 85 -14.67 14.10 -61.26
CA GLN A 85 -13.68 13.50 -60.35
C GLN A 85 -14.27 12.29 -59.63
N LEU A 86 -15.46 12.42 -59.05
CA LEU A 86 -16.16 11.30 -58.42
C LEU A 86 -16.48 10.17 -59.41
N ALA A 87 -16.80 10.48 -60.67
CA ALA A 87 -17.03 9.46 -61.69
C ALA A 87 -15.73 8.70 -62.06
N GLU A 88 -14.58 9.39 -62.07
CA GLU A 88 -13.28 8.78 -62.27
C GLU A 88 -12.87 7.92 -61.07
N GLU A 89 -13.07 8.41 -59.83
CA GLU A 89 -12.84 7.63 -58.61
C GLU A 89 -13.72 6.38 -58.56
N VAL A 90 -15.00 6.48 -58.95
CA VAL A 90 -15.88 5.31 -59.03
C VAL A 90 -15.35 4.29 -60.05
N LYS A 91 -14.87 4.74 -61.22
CA LYS A 91 -14.26 3.85 -62.21
C LYS A 91 -13.02 3.16 -61.66
N GLU A 92 -12.13 3.92 -61.02
CA GLU A 92 -10.92 3.37 -60.40
C GLU A 92 -11.26 2.36 -59.29
N LEU A 93 -12.21 2.69 -58.41
CA LEU A 93 -12.67 1.78 -57.36
C LEU A 93 -13.31 0.51 -57.94
N THR A 94 -14.08 0.61 -59.03
CA THR A 94 -14.63 -0.57 -59.71
C THR A 94 -13.56 -1.44 -60.34
N GLN A 95 -12.51 -0.83 -60.90
CA GLN A 95 -11.36 -1.57 -61.44
C GLN A 95 -10.61 -2.30 -60.33
N ARG A 96 -10.25 -1.61 -59.23
CA ARG A 96 -9.59 -2.22 -58.07
C ARG A 96 -10.41 -3.33 -57.45
N LEU A 97 -11.74 -3.18 -57.40
CA LEU A 97 -12.64 -4.23 -56.94
C LEU A 97 -12.59 -5.45 -57.86
N ALA A 98 -12.58 -5.26 -59.18
CA ALA A 98 -12.48 -6.35 -60.15
C ALA A 98 -11.14 -7.09 -60.05
N GLU A 99 -10.04 -6.36 -59.88
CA GLU A 99 -8.70 -6.92 -59.65
C GLU A 99 -8.66 -7.73 -58.36
N ALA A 100 -9.12 -7.17 -57.23
CA ALA A 100 -9.17 -7.86 -55.95
C ALA A 100 -10.08 -9.11 -55.98
N GLN A 101 -11.19 -9.07 -56.73
CA GLN A 101 -12.05 -10.24 -56.94
C GLN A 101 -11.34 -11.32 -57.78
N GLY A 102 -10.57 -10.93 -58.80
CA GLY A 102 -9.70 -11.81 -59.57
C GLY A 102 -8.65 -12.49 -58.70
N ASP A 103 -7.96 -11.72 -57.86
CA ASP A 103 -6.98 -12.23 -56.90
C ASP A 103 -7.62 -13.19 -55.90
N ASN A 104 -8.81 -12.85 -55.36
CA ASN A 104 -9.52 -13.72 -54.43
C ASN A 104 -9.92 -15.04 -55.10
N LYS A 105 -10.31 -15.02 -56.37
CA LYS A 105 -10.60 -16.22 -57.16
C LYS A 105 -9.34 -17.07 -57.34
N LEU A 106 -8.21 -16.44 -57.66
CA LEU A 106 -6.93 -17.13 -57.81
C LEU A 106 -6.49 -17.77 -56.48
N LEU A 107 -6.56 -17.02 -55.37
CA LEU A 107 -6.25 -17.52 -54.03
C LEU A 107 -7.15 -18.69 -53.64
N ARG A 108 -8.46 -18.60 -53.87
CA ARG A 108 -9.39 -19.71 -53.63
C ARG A 108 -9.04 -20.94 -54.47
N MET A 109 -8.67 -20.75 -55.74
CA MET A 109 -8.22 -21.84 -56.61
C MET A 109 -6.92 -22.47 -56.10
N THR A 110 -5.94 -21.66 -55.66
CA THR A 110 -4.69 -22.14 -55.07
C THR A 110 -4.91 -22.90 -53.77
N ILE A 111 -5.76 -22.37 -52.87
CA ILE A 111 -6.13 -23.06 -51.62
C ILE A 111 -6.85 -24.37 -51.93
N THR A 112 -7.74 -24.39 -52.92
CA THR A 112 -8.46 -25.60 -53.33
C THR A 112 -7.50 -26.64 -53.92
N ARG A 113 -6.53 -26.21 -54.75
CA ARG A 113 -5.45 -27.07 -55.28
C ARG A 113 -4.56 -27.62 -54.18
N GLN A 114 -4.20 -26.81 -53.18
CA GLN A 114 -3.43 -27.25 -52.02
C GLN A 114 -4.21 -28.22 -51.12
N ARG A 115 -5.52 -28.02 -50.94
CA ARG A 115 -6.37 -28.86 -50.08
C ARG A 115 -6.81 -30.16 -50.70
N LEU A 116 -7.12 -30.16 -52.00
CA LEU A 116 -7.52 -31.36 -52.72
C LEU A 116 -6.33 -32.26 -53.06
N GLY A 117 -5.10 -31.76 -52.90
CA GLY A 117 -3.93 -32.42 -53.43
C GLY A 117 -4.01 -32.39 -54.95
N ASP A 118 -3.13 -31.65 -55.60
CA ASP A 118 -2.90 -31.87 -57.02
C ASP A 118 -2.44 -33.33 -57.14
N GLU A 119 -3.17 -34.18 -57.87
CA GLU A 119 -2.76 -35.58 -58.11
C GLU A 119 -1.36 -35.66 -58.77
N GLU A 120 -0.80 -34.54 -59.23
CA GLU A 120 0.58 -34.44 -59.75
C GLU A 120 1.56 -33.57 -58.93
N VAL A 121 1.12 -32.74 -57.97
CA VAL A 121 1.99 -31.82 -57.18
C VAL A 121 2.19 -32.28 -55.74
N GLY A 122 1.65 -33.45 -55.37
CA GLY A 122 2.10 -34.23 -54.22
C GLY A 122 3.54 -34.76 -54.34
N VAL A 123 4.19 -34.60 -55.50
CA VAL A 123 5.59 -35.01 -55.73
C VAL A 123 6.51 -33.79 -55.86
N ARG A 124 6.49 -32.89 -54.88
CA ARG A 124 7.76 -32.26 -54.50
C ARG A 124 8.51 -33.29 -53.67
N HIS A 125 9.31 -34.10 -54.36
CA HIS A 125 10.25 -35.01 -53.72
C HIS A 125 11.35 -34.16 -53.06
N PHE A 126 11.04 -33.62 -51.88
CA PHE A 126 12.11 -33.21 -50.97
C PHE A 126 12.94 -34.46 -50.70
N PRO A 127 14.27 -34.40 -50.80
CA PRO A 127 15.11 -35.49 -50.36
C PRO A 127 14.70 -35.92 -48.94
N ALA A 128 14.66 -37.23 -48.68
CA ALA A 128 14.17 -37.75 -47.39
C ALA A 128 14.89 -37.10 -46.18
N HIS A 129 16.17 -36.77 -46.34
CA HIS A 129 16.97 -36.10 -45.32
C HIS A 129 16.50 -34.67 -44.99
N GLU A 130 16.10 -33.85 -45.98
CA GLU A 130 15.61 -32.49 -45.71
C GLU A 130 14.28 -32.54 -44.93
N ARG A 131 13.43 -33.51 -45.25
CA ARG A 131 12.17 -33.74 -44.52
C ARG A 131 12.44 -34.21 -43.10
N GLU A 132 13.37 -35.14 -42.92
CA GLU A 132 13.78 -35.62 -41.59
C GLU A 132 14.39 -34.50 -40.74
N ASP A 133 15.21 -33.62 -41.33
CA ASP A 133 15.78 -32.46 -40.66
C ASP A 133 14.70 -31.47 -40.20
N LEU A 134 13.72 -31.19 -41.06
CA LEU A 134 12.57 -30.34 -40.74
C LEU A 134 11.71 -30.95 -39.61
N VAL A 135 11.47 -32.26 -39.64
CA VAL A 135 10.75 -32.97 -38.58
C VAL A 135 11.53 -32.89 -37.27
N CYS A 136 12.84 -33.15 -37.28
CA CYS A 136 13.68 -33.03 -36.09
C CYS A 136 13.71 -31.61 -35.52
N GLN A 137 13.68 -30.58 -36.39
CA GLN A 137 13.59 -29.18 -35.95
C GLN A 137 12.23 -28.88 -35.30
N LEU A 138 11.13 -29.38 -35.88
CA LEU A 138 9.79 -29.22 -35.31
C LEU A 138 9.64 -29.94 -33.97
N GLU A 139 10.19 -31.15 -33.84
CA GLU A 139 10.19 -31.89 -32.58
C GLU A 139 11.01 -31.17 -31.50
N ARG A 140 12.20 -30.66 -31.85
CA ARG A 140 13.01 -29.85 -30.93
C ARG A 140 12.30 -28.56 -30.52
N ALA A 141 11.66 -27.87 -31.46
CA ALA A 141 10.87 -26.68 -31.17
C ALA A 141 9.66 -27.01 -30.30
N GLY A 142 9.02 -28.17 -30.51
CA GLY A 142 7.92 -28.68 -29.69
C GLY A 142 8.34 -28.91 -28.24
N LEU A 143 9.47 -29.61 -28.04
CA LEU A 143 10.03 -29.84 -26.70
C LEU A 143 10.39 -28.53 -25.99
N GLN A 144 10.99 -27.57 -26.71
CA GLN A 144 11.30 -26.25 -26.16
C GLN A 144 10.03 -25.46 -25.77
N MET A 145 8.96 -25.59 -26.55
CA MET A 145 7.68 -24.97 -26.24
C MET A 145 7.05 -25.59 -25.00
N GLU A 146 7.04 -26.91 -24.87
CA GLU A 146 6.57 -27.63 -23.68
C GLU A 146 7.36 -27.23 -22.42
N GLU A 147 8.70 -27.18 -22.53
CA GLU A 147 9.57 -26.75 -21.42
C GLU A 147 9.27 -25.30 -21.00
N MET A 148 9.12 -24.39 -21.98
CA MET A 148 8.78 -23.00 -21.70
C MET A 148 7.38 -22.87 -21.08
N GLU A 149 6.41 -23.66 -21.51
CA GLU A 149 5.07 -23.71 -20.89
C GLU A 149 5.14 -24.18 -19.44
N HIS A 150 5.95 -25.20 -19.14
CA HIS A 150 6.17 -25.67 -17.77
C HIS A 150 6.84 -24.60 -16.90
N ASN A 151 7.89 -23.96 -17.41
CA ASN A 151 8.58 -22.87 -16.73
C ASN A 151 7.66 -21.67 -16.48
N MET A 152 6.83 -21.30 -17.47
CA MET A 152 5.86 -20.23 -17.32
C MET A 152 4.82 -20.54 -16.23
N LYS A 153 4.35 -21.80 -16.14
CA LYS A 153 3.45 -22.23 -15.06
C LYS A 153 4.13 -22.14 -13.70
N ALA A 154 5.34 -22.68 -13.55
CA ALA A 154 6.10 -22.61 -12.30
C ALA A 154 6.33 -21.16 -11.83
N LEU A 155 6.77 -20.27 -12.73
CA LEU A 155 6.95 -18.85 -12.43
C LEU A 155 5.63 -18.13 -12.09
N THR A 156 4.51 -18.57 -12.67
CA THR A 156 3.19 -18.02 -12.35
C THR A 156 2.75 -18.41 -10.94
N ASP A 157 3.02 -19.65 -10.54
CA ASP A 157 2.73 -20.15 -9.20
C ASP A 157 3.61 -19.42 -8.16
N GLU A 158 4.92 -19.32 -8.39
CA GLU A 158 5.83 -18.54 -7.54
C GLU A 158 5.40 -17.07 -7.41
N LEU A 159 4.95 -16.46 -8.51
CA LEU A 159 4.43 -15.09 -8.50
C LEU A 159 3.15 -14.96 -7.64
N GLN A 160 2.28 -15.98 -7.63
CA GLN A 160 1.10 -15.98 -6.76
C GLN A 160 1.50 -16.07 -5.29
N ASP A 161 2.46 -16.93 -4.96
CA ASP A 161 2.97 -17.07 -3.59
C ASP A 161 3.57 -15.75 -3.09
N VAL A 162 4.44 -15.12 -3.89
CA VAL A 162 5.03 -13.80 -3.54
C VAL A 162 3.95 -12.72 -3.42
N LYS A 163 2.91 -12.74 -4.25
CA LYS A 163 1.77 -11.80 -4.13
C LYS A 163 1.00 -12.02 -2.82
N ALA A 164 0.78 -13.28 -2.44
CA ALA A 164 0.13 -13.63 -1.18
C ALA A 164 0.97 -13.16 0.01
N GLU A 165 2.27 -13.46 0.04
CA GLU A 165 3.18 -12.98 1.07
C GLU A 165 3.18 -11.45 1.18
N ARG A 166 3.30 -10.75 0.04
CA ARG A 166 3.23 -9.29 -0.02
C ARG A 166 1.92 -8.75 0.56
N SER A 167 0.80 -9.43 0.33
CA SER A 167 -0.50 -9.03 0.88
C SER A 167 -0.53 -9.16 2.40
N VAL A 168 0.04 -10.24 2.96
CA VAL A 168 0.17 -10.46 4.40
C VAL A 168 1.06 -9.39 5.03
N PHE A 169 2.20 -9.07 4.41
CA PHE A 169 3.08 -8.01 4.90
C PHE A 169 2.42 -6.63 4.84
N ARG A 170 1.64 -6.34 3.79
CA ARG A 170 0.88 -5.10 3.69
C ARG A 170 -0.17 -5.00 4.80
N GLU A 171 -0.96 -6.04 5.02
CA GLU A 171 -1.94 -6.07 6.11
C GLU A 171 -1.27 -5.91 7.47
N LYS A 172 -0.12 -6.55 7.69
CA LYS A 172 0.67 -6.37 8.92
C LYS A 172 1.12 -4.91 9.08
N ALA A 173 1.61 -4.27 8.02
CA ALA A 173 1.99 -2.87 8.05
C ALA A 173 0.78 -1.96 8.34
N ASP A 174 -0.37 -2.23 7.72
CA ASP A 174 -1.61 -1.48 7.95
C ASP A 174 -2.07 -1.61 9.41
N ARG A 175 -2.07 -2.82 9.98
CA ARG A 175 -2.39 -3.06 11.39
C ARG A 175 -1.44 -2.34 12.33
N LEU A 176 -0.13 -2.45 12.09
CA LEU A 176 0.88 -1.73 12.89
C LEU A 176 0.71 -0.22 12.78
N ASN A 177 0.37 0.28 11.59
CA ASN A 177 0.10 1.70 11.38
C ASN A 177 -1.16 2.15 12.13
N VAL A 178 -2.22 1.33 12.17
CA VAL A 178 -3.41 1.61 13.00
C VAL A 178 -3.04 1.64 14.49
N GLU A 179 -2.28 0.68 14.99
CA GLU A 179 -1.82 0.66 16.39
C GLU A 179 -0.92 1.86 16.71
N LEU A 180 -0.01 2.21 15.81
CA LEU A 180 0.84 3.38 15.95
C LEU A 180 0.00 4.67 15.96
N ASN A 181 -0.95 4.80 15.04
CA ASN A 181 -1.90 5.92 15.01
C ASN A 181 -2.82 5.93 16.23
N HIS A 182 -3.12 4.78 16.84
CA HIS A 182 -3.86 4.72 18.10
C HIS A 182 -2.99 5.23 19.26
N ILE A 183 -1.72 4.83 19.34
CA ILE A 183 -0.77 5.31 20.34
C ILE A 183 -0.52 6.82 20.19
N LEU A 184 -0.37 7.28 18.95
CA LEU A 184 -0.10 8.68 18.62
C LEU A 184 -1.35 9.56 18.62
N GLY A 185 -2.52 9.00 18.28
CA GLY A 185 -3.75 9.73 18.03
C GLY A 185 -4.79 9.64 19.15
N ASN A 186 -4.67 8.68 20.08
CA ASN A 186 -5.70 8.43 21.10
C ASN A 186 -5.33 8.93 22.52
N ARG A 187 -4.36 9.84 22.61
CA ARG A 187 -4.25 10.80 23.71
C ARG A 187 -4.26 12.18 23.07
N GLU A 188 -5.32 12.96 23.32
CA GLU A 188 -5.42 14.38 22.98
C GLU A 188 -4.03 15.02 22.87
N ALA A 189 -3.60 15.28 21.63
CA ALA A 189 -2.44 16.11 21.26
C ALA A 189 -1.25 16.10 22.24
N ARG A 190 -0.83 14.93 22.77
CA ARG A 190 0.43 14.84 23.49
C ARG A 190 1.48 14.37 22.51
N ILE A 191 2.14 15.35 21.88
CA ILE A 191 3.45 15.17 21.28
C ILE A 191 4.27 14.36 22.30
N ILE A 192 4.62 13.13 21.94
CA ILE A 192 5.52 12.32 22.74
C ILE A 192 6.88 13.00 22.61
N ASP A 193 7.24 13.77 23.63
CA ASP A 193 8.56 14.36 23.76
C ASP A 193 9.54 13.21 24.05
N VAL A 194 10.10 12.67 22.96
CA VAL A 194 11.06 11.56 22.99
C VAL A 194 12.29 11.95 23.82
N ASP A 195 12.68 13.22 23.82
CA ASP A 195 13.80 13.71 24.62
C ASP A 195 13.45 13.71 26.11
N ALA A 196 12.24 14.11 26.49
CA ALA A 196 11.76 14.00 27.87
C ALA A 196 11.73 12.54 28.37
N LEU A 197 11.25 11.61 27.54
CA LEU A 197 11.26 10.18 27.86
C LEU A 197 12.67 9.60 27.95
N CYS A 198 13.58 10.02 27.06
CA CYS A 198 14.99 9.62 27.12
C CYS A 198 15.66 10.14 28.40
N MET A 199 15.39 11.38 28.80
CA MET A 199 15.89 11.95 30.05
C MET A 199 15.33 11.25 31.28
N GLU A 200 14.03 10.94 31.29
CA GLU A 200 13.40 10.19 32.38
C GLU A 200 14.00 8.78 32.49
N ASN A 201 14.18 8.08 31.36
CA ASN A 201 14.76 6.75 31.34
C ASN A 201 16.21 6.75 31.86
N ARG A 202 17.00 7.74 31.47
CA ARG A 202 18.36 7.94 31.99
C ARG A 202 18.35 8.23 33.49
N TYR A 203 17.49 9.13 33.94
CA TYR A 203 17.35 9.46 35.37
C TYR A 203 16.95 8.24 36.21
N LEU A 204 16.01 7.42 35.71
CA LEU A 204 15.58 6.20 36.40
C LEU A 204 16.70 5.16 36.47
N HIS A 205 17.52 5.01 35.42
CA HIS A 205 18.71 4.15 35.43
C HIS A 205 19.75 4.63 36.45
N ASP A 206 20.02 5.94 36.51
CA ASP A 206 20.96 6.51 37.47
C ASP A 206 20.45 6.30 38.91
N ARG A 207 19.15 6.52 39.15
CA ARG A 207 18.51 6.30 40.45
C ARG A 207 18.52 4.83 40.85
N PHE A 208 18.26 3.92 39.91
CA PHE A 208 18.33 2.48 40.16
C PHE A 208 19.76 2.05 40.53
N SER A 209 20.77 2.59 39.83
CA SER A 209 22.18 2.33 40.13
C SER A 209 22.56 2.82 41.53
N GLN A 210 22.12 4.02 41.93
CA GLN A 210 22.32 4.53 43.29
C GLN A 210 21.68 3.63 44.36
N LEU A 211 20.43 3.20 44.16
CA LEU A 211 19.76 2.28 45.08
C LEU A 211 20.48 0.92 45.15
N GLN A 212 21.02 0.44 44.02
CA GLN A 212 21.79 -0.79 43.99
C GLN A 212 23.10 -0.67 44.79
N GLU A 213 23.77 0.48 44.72
CA GLU A 213 24.95 0.80 45.53
C GLU A 213 24.61 0.89 47.02
N GLU A 214 23.51 1.56 47.38
CA GLU A 214 23.03 1.64 48.77
C GLU A 214 22.72 0.25 49.34
N VAL A 215 22.04 -0.61 48.56
CA VAL A 215 21.77 -2.00 48.94
C VAL A 215 23.07 -2.77 49.16
N ASN A 216 24.06 -2.59 48.29
CA ASN A 216 25.36 -3.24 48.42
C ASN A 216 26.12 -2.74 49.66
N LEU A 217 26.06 -1.45 49.94
CA LEU A 217 26.65 -0.83 51.14
C LEU A 217 26.00 -1.39 52.42
N LEU A 218 24.65 -1.46 52.44
CA LEU A 218 23.90 -2.03 53.55
C LEU A 218 24.21 -3.51 53.76
N LYS A 219 24.29 -4.31 52.67
CA LYS A 219 24.72 -5.71 52.75
C LYS A 219 26.12 -5.84 53.36
N SER A 220 27.07 -4.99 52.94
CA SER A 220 28.42 -4.95 53.50
C SER A 220 28.40 -4.58 55.00
N ASN A 221 27.62 -3.58 55.38
CA ASN A 221 27.48 -3.16 56.78
C ASN A 221 26.83 -4.25 57.64
N ILE A 222 25.78 -4.91 57.16
CA ILE A 222 25.16 -6.06 57.83
C ILE A 222 26.20 -7.17 58.02
N MET A 223 27.02 -7.46 57.00
CA MET A 223 28.08 -8.46 57.11
C MET A 223 29.14 -8.07 58.15
N LYS A 224 29.56 -6.81 58.19
CA LYS A 224 30.47 -6.28 59.21
C LYS A 224 29.88 -6.42 60.61
N TYR A 225 28.62 -6.02 60.82
CA TYR A 225 27.95 -6.14 62.12
C TYR A 225 27.75 -7.59 62.54
N LYS A 226 27.35 -8.47 61.61
CA LYS A 226 27.27 -9.92 61.88
C LYS A 226 28.62 -10.48 62.31
N THR A 227 29.70 -10.11 61.62
CA THR A 227 31.06 -10.53 61.97
C THR A 227 31.50 -10.00 63.33
N ALA A 228 31.21 -8.73 63.64
CA ALA A 228 31.50 -8.14 64.95
C ALA A 228 30.68 -8.78 66.09
N LEU A 229 29.42 -9.12 65.82
CA LEU A 229 28.54 -9.80 66.77
C LEU A 229 29.01 -11.24 67.02
N GLU A 230 29.40 -11.98 65.98
CA GLU A 230 29.99 -13.32 66.15
C GLU A 230 31.34 -13.26 66.87
N ARG A 231 32.19 -12.26 66.60
CA ARG A 231 33.41 -12.03 67.39
C ARG A 231 33.11 -11.75 68.86
N ARG A 232 32.06 -10.98 69.17
CA ARG A 232 31.60 -10.75 70.55
C ARG A 232 31.02 -12.02 71.18
N LYS A 233 30.26 -12.82 70.43
CA LYS A 233 29.73 -14.12 70.89
C LYS A 233 30.84 -15.09 71.25
N ASN A 234 31.89 -15.13 70.42
CA ASN A 234 33.07 -15.97 70.63
C ASN A 234 34.01 -15.41 71.71
N SER A 235 33.98 -14.09 71.96
CA SER A 235 34.64 -13.43 73.09
C SER A 235 33.89 -13.59 74.42
N SER A 236 32.55 -13.68 74.38
CA SER A 236 31.69 -13.86 75.56
C SER A 236 31.77 -15.25 76.19
N THR A 237 32.40 -16.21 75.52
CA THR A 237 32.71 -17.53 76.09
C THR A 237 33.89 -17.51 77.06
N TYR A 238 34.56 -16.38 77.26
CA TYR A 238 35.53 -16.17 78.34
C TYR A 238 35.30 -14.82 79.05
N GLY A 239 34.76 -14.87 80.26
CA GLY A 239 34.89 -13.79 81.24
C GLY A 239 33.63 -12.97 81.52
N LYS A 240 32.98 -13.29 82.65
CA LYS A 240 32.13 -12.35 83.41
C LYS A 240 32.99 -11.20 83.93
N SER A 241 32.58 -9.95 83.73
CA SER A 241 32.85 -8.88 84.69
C SER A 241 31.80 -7.76 84.60
N ASN A 242 31.38 -7.33 85.79
CA ASN A 242 30.43 -6.26 86.08
C ASN A 242 31.08 -4.87 85.94
N ASN A 243 30.20 -3.87 85.75
CA ASN A 243 30.28 -2.44 86.10
C ASN A 243 30.55 -1.38 85.02
N SER A 244 29.62 -0.42 85.05
CA SER A 244 29.64 1.00 84.66
C SER A 244 29.30 1.39 83.21
N PRO A 245 28.18 2.14 83.01
CA PRO A 245 27.71 2.59 81.70
C PRO A 245 28.23 4.01 81.41
N LEU A 246 29.08 4.20 80.40
CA LEU A 246 29.40 5.55 79.90
C LEU A 246 29.88 5.59 78.45
N THR A 247 29.40 4.65 77.64
CA THR A 247 29.69 4.56 76.19
C THR A 247 28.43 4.52 75.34
N GLY A 248 27.35 5.15 75.83
CA GLY A 248 26.10 5.32 75.09
C GLY A 248 26.03 6.71 74.48
N VAL A 249 25.87 6.76 73.15
CA VAL A 249 25.59 7.98 72.38
C VAL A 249 24.48 8.79 73.06
N LEU A 250 24.82 10.00 73.52
CA LEU A 250 23.84 10.89 74.13
C LEU A 250 22.83 11.36 73.07
N SER A 251 21.55 11.30 73.41
CA SER A 251 20.46 11.76 72.55
C SER A 251 20.42 13.30 72.50
N ALA A 252 20.04 13.87 71.36
CA ALA A 252 19.89 15.32 71.18
C ALA A 252 18.98 15.99 72.23
N LYS A 253 17.99 15.26 72.77
CA LYS A 253 17.14 15.74 73.87
C LYS A 253 17.89 15.84 75.20
N GLN A 254 18.77 14.88 75.50
CA GLN A 254 19.57 14.87 76.73
C GLN A 254 20.60 15.99 76.73
N VAL A 255 21.16 16.31 75.56
CA VAL A 255 22.06 17.47 75.40
C VAL A 255 21.31 18.79 75.59
N GLN A 256 20.07 18.88 75.12
CA GLN A 256 19.25 20.08 75.26
C GLN A 256 18.78 20.32 76.70
N GLU A 257 18.43 19.27 77.46
CA GLU A 257 18.09 19.38 78.88
C GLU A 257 19.28 19.83 79.74
N MET A 258 20.49 19.30 79.49
CA MET A 258 21.69 19.72 80.23
C MET A 258 22.12 21.17 79.95
N LEU A 259 21.76 21.73 78.79
CA LEU A 259 22.07 23.12 78.43
C LEU A 259 21.04 24.13 78.98
N LEU A 260 19.86 23.66 79.40
CA LEU A 260 18.75 24.50 79.90
C LEU A 260 18.77 24.67 81.42
N GLU A 261 19.57 23.88 82.16
CA GLU A 261 19.75 24.09 83.60
C GLU A 261 20.57 25.38 83.86
N GLU A 262 19.88 26.45 84.27
CA GLU A 262 20.42 27.77 84.63
C GLU A 262 21.29 27.78 85.91
N GLN A 263 22.12 26.76 86.12
CA GLN A 263 23.20 26.83 87.10
C GLN A 263 24.51 26.96 86.33
N GLY A 264 25.20 28.09 86.50
CA GLY A 264 26.49 28.36 85.86
C GLY A 264 27.47 27.21 86.06
N CYS A 265 27.50 26.30 85.08
CA CYS A 265 28.33 25.10 85.11
C CYS A 265 29.77 25.50 84.83
N SER A 266 30.56 25.74 85.87
CA SER A 266 32.00 25.53 85.80
C SER A 266 32.23 24.02 85.65
N LEU A 267 32.19 23.54 84.39
CA LEU A 267 32.71 22.23 84.05
C LEU A 267 34.13 22.13 84.64
N PRO A 268 34.47 21.09 85.41
CA PRO A 268 35.83 20.89 85.88
C PRO A 268 36.74 20.93 84.64
N ALA A 269 37.81 21.71 84.65
CA ALA A 269 38.78 21.79 83.54
C ALA A 269 39.65 20.53 83.48
N THR A 270 39.00 19.37 83.46
CA THR A 270 39.64 18.08 83.23
C THR A 270 39.96 17.93 81.74
N PRO A 271 41.06 17.27 81.38
CA PRO A 271 41.40 17.04 79.97
C PRO A 271 40.29 16.31 79.19
N GLN A 272 39.46 15.49 79.86
CA GLN A 272 38.33 14.80 79.26
C GLN A 272 37.17 15.74 78.90
N SER A 273 36.74 16.61 79.81
CA SER A 273 35.66 17.58 79.54
C SER A 273 36.04 18.57 78.43
N ILE A 274 37.31 18.95 78.34
CA ILE A 274 37.83 19.78 77.24
C ILE A 274 37.80 19.01 75.91
N SER A 275 38.11 17.70 75.92
CA SER A 275 38.03 16.84 74.73
C SER A 275 36.58 16.67 74.25
N ASP A 276 35.65 16.44 75.18
CA ASP A 276 34.23 16.26 74.86
C ASP A 276 33.61 17.57 74.33
N LEU A 277 33.98 18.72 74.91
CA LEU A 277 33.57 20.03 74.42
C LEU A 277 34.13 20.32 73.01
N LYS A 278 35.40 19.96 72.76
CA LYS A 278 36.01 20.06 71.41
C LYS A 278 35.27 19.17 70.41
N SER A 279 34.94 17.93 70.78
CA SER A 279 34.17 17.02 69.92
C SER A 279 32.78 17.58 69.61
N LEU A 280 32.07 18.10 70.62
CA LEU A 280 30.77 18.73 70.43
C LEU A 280 30.86 19.98 69.54
N ALA A 281 31.84 20.85 69.76
CA ALA A 281 32.06 22.03 68.91
C ALA A 281 32.36 21.64 67.45
N THR A 282 33.11 20.56 67.23
CA THR A 282 33.42 20.04 65.89
C THR A 282 32.15 19.49 65.23
N ALA A 283 31.35 18.70 65.95
CA ALA A 283 30.08 18.19 65.44
C ALA A 283 29.06 19.29 65.12
N LEU A 284 29.00 20.36 65.94
CA LEU A 284 28.16 21.53 65.66
C LEU A 284 28.65 22.30 64.44
N LEU A 285 29.96 22.46 64.26
CA LEU A 285 30.55 23.09 63.06
C LEU A 285 30.25 22.28 61.80
N GLU A 286 30.40 20.95 61.85
CA GLU A 286 30.03 20.04 60.76
C GLU A 286 28.54 20.16 60.43
N THR A 287 27.67 20.17 61.44
CA THR A 287 26.22 20.34 61.25
C THR A 287 25.87 21.69 60.61
N ILE A 288 26.54 22.77 61.01
CA ILE A 288 26.35 24.10 60.40
C ILE A 288 26.85 24.09 58.94
N HIS A 289 27.98 23.42 58.67
CA HIS A 289 28.52 23.31 57.32
C HIS A 289 27.56 22.53 56.40
N GLU A 290 27.04 21.39 56.84
CA GLU A 290 26.03 20.61 56.12
C GLU A 290 24.76 21.42 55.86
N LYS A 291 24.23 22.11 56.88
CA LYS A 291 23.04 22.97 56.71
C LYS A 291 23.29 24.10 55.70
N ASN A 292 24.47 24.72 55.72
CA ASN A 292 24.85 25.73 54.74
C ASN A 292 24.92 25.15 53.32
N LEU A 293 25.47 23.95 53.17
CA LEU A 293 25.53 23.26 51.88
C LEU A 293 24.12 22.96 51.35
N VAL A 294 23.22 22.46 52.20
CA VAL A 294 21.80 22.23 51.85
C VAL A 294 21.12 23.53 51.41
N ILE A 295 21.32 24.63 52.13
CA ILE A 295 20.77 25.94 51.75
C ILE A 295 21.34 26.41 50.41
N GLN A 296 22.64 26.20 50.16
CA GLN A 296 23.26 26.54 48.87
C GLN A 296 22.65 25.73 47.72
N HIS A 297 22.50 24.41 47.87
CA HIS A 297 21.83 23.57 46.88
C HIS A 297 20.37 23.98 46.65
N GLN A 298 19.65 24.32 47.72
CA GLN A 298 18.28 24.82 47.61
C GLN A 298 18.23 26.14 46.84
N ARG A 299 19.12 27.09 47.13
CA ARG A 299 19.22 28.36 46.39
C ARG A 299 19.55 28.14 44.91
N HIS A 300 20.46 27.21 44.61
CA HIS A 300 20.80 26.86 43.24
C HIS A 300 19.60 26.25 42.49
N THR A 301 18.90 25.32 43.14
CA THR A 301 17.69 24.69 42.59
C THR A 301 16.59 25.72 42.34
N ASN A 302 16.34 26.60 43.31
CA ASN A 302 15.37 27.69 43.16
C ASN A 302 15.75 28.66 42.03
N ARG A 303 17.05 28.90 41.81
CA ARG A 303 17.53 29.71 40.69
C ARG A 303 17.24 29.04 39.33
N ILE A 304 17.47 27.74 39.21
CA ILE A 304 17.13 26.98 38.00
C ILE A 304 15.61 27.01 37.75
N LEU A 305 14.81 26.76 38.79
CA LEU A 305 13.35 26.82 38.69
C LEU A 305 12.88 28.22 38.28
N GLY A 306 13.42 29.27 38.90
CA GLY A 306 13.13 30.66 38.53
C GLY A 306 13.45 30.97 37.07
N ASN A 307 14.59 30.50 36.56
CA ASN A 307 14.94 30.66 35.15
C ASN A 307 13.94 29.95 34.22
N ARG A 308 13.54 28.72 34.54
CA ARG A 308 12.56 27.97 33.75
C ARG A 308 11.18 28.63 33.78
N VAL A 309 10.75 29.17 34.93
CA VAL A 309 9.52 29.94 35.04
C VAL A 309 9.59 31.19 34.14
N ALA A 310 10.70 31.93 34.17
CA ALA A 310 10.88 33.10 33.31
C ALA A 310 10.91 32.74 31.81
N ASP A 311 11.47 31.58 31.43
CA ASP A 311 11.41 31.06 30.06
C ASP A 311 9.96 30.73 29.65
N LEU A 312 9.20 30.07 30.52
CA LEU A 312 7.80 29.73 30.29
C LEU A 312 6.94 30.99 30.17
N GLU A 313 7.12 31.97 31.04
CA GLU A 313 6.45 33.28 30.96
C GLU A 313 6.74 34.01 29.65
N ARG A 314 7.99 33.95 29.16
CA ARG A 314 8.35 34.51 27.84
C ARG A 314 7.65 33.77 26.70
N LYS A 315 7.68 32.43 26.70
CA LYS A 315 6.99 31.62 25.70
C LYS A 315 5.48 31.88 25.71
N LEU A 316 4.89 32.00 26.89
CA LEU A 316 3.47 32.30 27.06
C LEU A 316 3.11 33.67 26.45
N LYS A 317 3.88 34.71 26.76
CA LYS A 317 3.70 36.04 26.14
C LYS A 317 3.83 36.00 24.62
N THR A 318 4.77 35.21 24.07
CA THR A 318 4.88 35.02 22.61
C THR A 318 3.64 34.35 22.03
N LEU A 319 3.07 33.35 22.72
CA LEU A 319 1.83 32.69 22.32
C LEU A 319 0.60 33.62 22.42
N GLU A 320 0.55 34.50 23.42
CA GLU A 320 -0.47 35.57 23.52
C GLU A 320 -0.40 36.54 22.34
N VAL A 321 0.79 37.07 22.04
CA VAL A 321 0.99 38.04 20.94
C VAL A 321 0.71 37.43 19.57
N SER A 322 0.99 36.14 19.39
CA SER A 322 0.71 35.42 18.14
C SER A 322 -0.74 34.96 18.00
N GLY A 323 -1.59 35.22 18.99
CA GLY A 323 -3.02 34.84 18.98
C GLY A 323 -3.27 33.34 19.10
N LEU A 324 -2.24 32.53 19.37
CA LEU A 324 -2.31 31.08 19.54
C LEU A 324 -2.76 30.67 20.94
N TRP A 325 -2.77 31.61 21.88
CA TRP A 325 -3.29 31.42 23.22
C TRP A 325 -3.92 32.71 23.73
N SER A 326 -5.08 32.62 24.37
CA SER A 326 -5.71 33.73 25.08
C SER A 326 -6.23 33.23 26.42
N LEU A 327 -6.07 34.04 27.47
CA LEU A 327 -6.61 33.75 28.79
C LEU A 327 -8.15 33.65 28.72
N PRO A 328 -8.76 32.54 29.17
CA PRO A 328 -10.20 32.46 29.26
C PRO A 328 -10.71 33.57 30.20
N GLY A 329 -11.49 34.52 29.67
CA GLY A 329 -12.12 35.59 30.47
C GLY A 329 -11.64 37.02 30.21
N ARG A 330 -10.85 37.28 29.16
CA ARG A 330 -10.51 38.66 28.74
C ARG A 330 -10.98 38.97 27.32
N SER A 331 -12.26 38.71 27.06
CA SER A 331 -12.98 39.26 25.91
C SER A 331 -13.49 40.66 26.28
N ASN A 332 -12.85 41.70 25.73
CA ASN A 332 -13.53 42.97 25.47
C ASN A 332 -14.04 42.95 24.04
#